data_AF-C9LBW8-F1
#
_entry.id   AF-C9LBW8-F1
#
_cell.length_a   1.000
_cell.length_b   1.000
_cell.length_c   1.000
_cell.angle_alpha   90.00
_cell.angle_beta   90.00
_cell.angle_gamma   90.00
#
_symmetry.space_group_name_H-M   'P 1'
#
loop_
_entity.id
_entity.type
_entity.pdbx_description
1 polymer ?
#
loop_
_entity_poly.entity_id
_entity_poly.type
_entity_poly.pdbx_seq_one_letter_code
_entity_poly.pdbx_strand_id
1 'polypeptide(L)' 'MRDGNPLTHFLQEDNRMAYRVKAYTLREESTESGTRYFISFKDGQGKSHELEVSEQFFMEFRQMERRNRNLF' A
#
# COMPACT_ATOMS: atom_id res chain seq x y z
N MET A 1 11.94 29.01 -1.68
CA MET A 1 11.56 28.09 -0.59
C MET A 1 10.13 27.66 -0.89
N ARG A 2 9.91 26.40 -1.29
CA ARG A 2 8.56 25.86 -1.56
C ARG A 2 8.36 24.66 -0.65
N ASP A 3 7.50 24.85 0.34
CA ASP A 3 7.06 23.83 1.30
C ASP A 3 6.05 22.89 0.63
N GLY A 4 6.53 22.10 -0.33
CA GLY A 4 5.75 21.03 -0.94
C GLY A 4 5.93 19.75 -0.14
N ASN A 5 4.85 19.19 0.41
CA ASN A 5 4.85 17.87 1.03
C ASN A 5 5.47 16.85 0.04
N PRO A 6 6.61 16.20 0.34
CA PRO A 6 7.29 15.31 -0.59
C PRO A 6 6.47 14.08 -1.01
N LEU A 7 5.38 13.78 -0.29
CA LEU A 7 4.41 12.75 -0.69
C LEU A 7 3.63 13.13 -1.95
N THR A 8 3.48 14.43 -2.26
CA THR A 8 2.77 14.88 -3.47
C THR A 8 3.59 14.65 -4.73
N HIS A 9 4.92 14.81 -4.67
CA HIS A 9 5.79 14.56 -5.83
C HIS A 9 5.86 13.09 -6.22
N PHE A 10 5.84 12.17 -5.24
CA PHE A 10 5.81 10.73 -5.51
C PHE A 10 4.51 10.23 -6.18
N LEU A 11 3.44 11.04 -6.16
CA LEU A 11 2.13 10.68 -6.69
C LEU A 11 1.75 11.46 -7.96
N GLN A 12 2.52 12.47 -8.38
CA GLN A 12 2.13 13.39 -9.45
C GLN A 12 2.69 13.02 -10.84
N GLU A 13 3.75 12.22 -10.92
CA GLU A 13 4.40 11.86 -12.19
C GLU A 13 3.76 10.65 -12.87
N ASP A 14 2.49 10.75 -13.30
CA ASP A 14 1.96 10.08 -14.52
C ASP A 14 0.42 10.18 -14.59
N ASN A 15 -0.05 11.41 -14.75
CA ASN A 15 -1.48 11.78 -14.80
C ASN A 15 -2.23 11.29 -16.08
N ARG A 16 -1.82 10.17 -16.68
CA ARG A 16 -2.54 9.49 -17.77
C ARG A 16 -2.57 7.95 -17.70
N MET A 17 -1.79 7.28 -16.84
CA MET A 17 -1.80 5.80 -16.66
C MET A 17 -1.46 5.30 -15.23
N ALA A 18 -1.18 6.17 -14.26
CA ALA A 18 -0.54 5.81 -12.98
C ALA A 18 -1.37 5.03 -11.94
N TYR A 19 -2.67 4.82 -12.13
CA TYR A 19 -3.48 4.11 -11.13
C TYR A 19 -3.31 2.57 -11.15
N ARG A 20 -2.47 2.03 -12.03
CA ARG A 20 -2.39 0.58 -12.27
C ARG A 20 -1.34 -0.15 -11.45
N VAL A 21 -0.43 0.56 -10.78
CA VAL A 21 0.65 -0.08 -10.00
C VAL A 21 0.37 0.12 -8.51
N LYS A 22 0.04 -0.98 -7.82
CA LYS A 22 -0.03 -0.96 -6.36
C LYS A 22 1.39 -0.75 -5.82
N ALA A 23 1.56 0.26 -4.96
CA ALA A 23 2.83 0.51 -4.28
C ALA A 23 3.12 -0.50 -3.14
N TYR A 24 2.14 -1.33 -2.79
CA TYR A 24 2.21 -2.32 -1.72
C TYR A 24 1.54 -3.64 -2.10
N THR A 25 1.88 -4.69 -1.35
CA THR A 25 1.25 -6.01 -1.36
C THR A 25 0.71 -6.35 0.01
N LEU A 26 -0.40 -7.10 0.04
CA LEU A 26 -1.04 -7.57 1.27
C LEU A 26 -0.89 -9.09 1.33
N ARG A 27 -0.41 -9.62 2.46
CA ARG A 27 -0.20 -11.06 2.70
C ARG A 27 -0.85 -11.49 4.01
N GLU A 28 -1.56 -12.60 3.97
CA GLU A 28 -2.13 -13.28 5.13
C GLU A 28 -1.34 -14.58 5.36
N GLU A 29 -1.00 -14.87 6.61
CA GLU A 29 -0.30 -16.09 7.01
C GLU A 29 -1.05 -16.75 8.17
N SER A 30 -1.65 -17.89 7.91
CA SER A 30 -2.31 -18.68 8.96
C SER A 30 -1.28 -19.54 9.69
N THR A 31 -1.19 -19.34 11.00
CA THR A 31 -0.36 -20.13 11.92
C THR A 31 -1.25 -20.94 12.86
N GLU A 32 -0.67 -21.87 13.64
CA GLU A 32 -1.42 -22.58 14.70
C GLU A 32 -2.02 -21.63 15.75
N SER A 33 -1.42 -20.45 15.93
CA SER A 33 -1.83 -19.45 16.94
C SER A 33 -2.78 -18.38 16.42
N GLY A 34 -3.16 -18.41 15.14
CA GLY A 34 -4.05 -17.43 14.52
C GLY A 34 -3.59 -17.00 13.14
N THR A 35 -4.13 -15.89 12.64
CA THR A 35 -3.70 -15.33 11.34
C THR A 35 -2.86 -14.08 11.57
N ARG A 36 -1.71 -14.00 10.88
CA ARG A 36 -0.85 -12.83 10.85
C ARG A 36 -1.02 -12.10 9.53
N TYR A 37 -0.92 -10.77 9.59
CA TYR A 37 -1.22 -9.90 8.48
C TYR A 37 0.00 -9.05 8.17
N PHE A 38 0.38 -8.98 6.90
CA PHE A 38 1.58 -8.28 6.46
C PHE A 38 1.28 -7.30 5.33
N ILE A 39 1.96 -6.16 5.37
CA ILE A 39 2.01 -5.18 4.29
C ILE A 39 3.46 -5.07 3.84
N SER A 40 3.71 -5.28 2.54
CA SER A 40 5.05 -5.19 1.96
C SER A 40 5.07 -4.11 0.88
N PHE A 41 6.14 -3.32 0.81
CA PHE A 41 6.28 -2.23 -0.16
C PHE A 41 7.75 -1.98 -0.47
N LYS A 42 8.03 -1.27 -1.58
CA LYS A 42 9.36 -0.76 -1.87
C LYS A 42 9.47 0.69 -1.43
N ASP A 43 10.57 1.06 -0.78
CA ASP A 43 10.85 2.46 -0.49
C ASP A 43 11.30 3.24 -1.73
N GLY A 44 11.54 4.54 -1.59
CA GLY A 44 12.01 5.41 -2.68
C GLY A 44 13.38 5.04 -3.25
N GLN A 45 14.12 4.13 -2.62
CA GLN A 45 15.40 3.58 -3.10
C GLN A 45 15.22 2.19 -3.74
N GLY A 46 13.98 1.68 -3.81
CA GLY A 46 13.65 0.37 -4.37
C GLY A 46 13.87 -0.80 -3.41
N LYS A 47 14.24 -0.55 -2.14
CA LYS A 47 14.42 -1.59 -1.13
C LYS A 47 13.07 -2.08 -0.63
N SER A 48 12.91 -3.40 -0.55
CA SER A 48 11.70 -4.03 -0.01
C SER A 48 11.67 -3.95 1.50
N HIS A 49 10.50 -3.60 2.02
CA HIS A 49 10.14 -3.63 3.44
C HIS A 49 8.89 -4.47 3.62
N GLU A 50 8.79 -5.17 4.74
CA GLU A 50 7.61 -5.92 5.15
C GLU A 50 7.32 -5.65 6.62
N LEU A 51 6.06 -5.34 6.92
CA LEU A 51 5.60 -4.99 8.25
C LEU A 51 4.46 -5.93 8.63
N GLU A 52 4.58 -6.57 9.79
CA GLU A 52 3.44 -7.21 10.46
C GLU A 52 2.53 -6.12 11.03
N VAL A 53 1.23 -6.20 10.76
CA VAL A 53 0.24 -5.22 11.15
C VAL A 53 -0.93 -5.90 11.85
N SER A 54 -1.75 -5.11 12.54
CA SER A 54 -3.01 -5.61 13.09
C SER A 54 -4.00 -5.95 11.98
N GLU A 55 -4.92 -6.89 12.27
CA GLU A 55 -6.02 -7.24 11.39
C GLU A 55 -6.85 -6.02 10.97
N GLN A 56 -7.15 -5.13 11.92
CA GLN A 56 -7.94 -3.92 11.65
C GLN A 56 -7.29 -3.06 10.57
N PHE A 57 -5.98 -2.79 10.70
CA PHE A 57 -5.24 -1.99 9.74
C PHE A 57 -5.18 -2.67 8.36
N PHE A 58 -4.98 -3.99 8.33
CA PHE A 58 -5.00 -4.78 7.11
C PHE A 58 -6.35 -4.70 6.37
N MET A 59 -7.46 -4.79 7.12
CA MET A 59 -8.80 -4.74 6.54
C MET A 59 -9.14 -3.36 5.95
N GLU A 60 -8.61 -2.27 6.52
CA GLU A 60 -8.75 -0.92 5.93
C GLU A 60 -8.09 -0.86 4.54
N PHE A 61 -6.90 -1.43 4.37
CA PHE A 61 -6.24 -1.51 3.07
C PHE A 61 -7.03 -2.37 2.07
N ARG A 62 -7.60 -3.50 2.51
CA ARG A 62 -8.47 -4.34 1.67
C ARG A 62 -9.72 -3.59 1.22
N GLN A 63 -10.33 -2.81 2.10
CA GLN A 63 -11.47 -1.97 1.74
C GLN A 63 -11.09 -0.88 0.75
N MET A 64 -9.94 -0.22 0.97
CA MET A 64 -9.40 0.78 0.04
C MET A 64 -9.20 0.18 -1.36
N GLU A 65 -8.60 -1.02 -1.47
CA GLU A 65 -8.44 -1.71 -2.75
C GLU A 65 -9.79 -2.02 -3.43
N ARG A 66 -10.82 -2.39 -2.67
CA ARG A 66 -12.17 -2.63 -3.21
C ARG A 66 -12.81 -1.34 -3.72
N ARG A 67 -12.71 -0.24 -2.96
CA ARG A 67 -13.23 1.08 -3.38
C ARG A 67 -12.55 1.54 -4.67
N ASN A 68 -11.23 1.39 -4.77
CA ASN A 68 -10.49 1.75 -5.98
C ASN A 68 -10.91 0.92 -7.20
N ARG A 69 -11.30 -0.35 -7.03
CA ARG A 69 -11.83 -1.18 -8.14
C ARG A 69 -13.22 -0.76 -8.62
N ASN A 70 -14.02 -0.14 -7.76
CA ASN A 70 -15.37 0.32 -8.10
C ASN A 70 -15.38 1.72 -8.75
N LEU A 71 -14.21 2.36 -8.90
CA LEU A 71 -14.04 3.67 -9.54
C LEU A 71 -13.59 3.57 -11.01
N PHE A 72 -13.51 2.36 -11.58
CA PHE A 72 -13.15 2.09 -12.97
C PHE A 72 -14.24 1.32 -13.70
#